data_AF-A0A2V7W6M7-F1
#
_entry.id   AF-A0A2V7W6M7-F1
#
_cell.length_a   1.000
_cell.length_b   1.000
_cell.length_c   1.000
_cell.angle_alpha   90.00
_cell.angle_beta   90.00
_cell.angle_gamma   90.00
#
_symmetry.space_group_name_H-M   'P 1'
#
loop_
_entity.id
_entity.type
_entity.pdbx_description
1 polymer ?
#
loop_
_entity_poly.entity_id
_entity_poly.type
_entity_poly.pdbx_seq_one_letter_code
_entity_poly.pdbx_strand_id
1 'polypeptide(L)'
;MTIFERYVTEAAGVITLVDQFAKERGTRGEMPSPIPPLRFSLIAHGLAMTPLDPPISLAAQRSGSGTVYVFADEARDRRGEPSLRIAPDRYRLRIEGDYYQPLELDLEWPPTPATLLPQPLLPGYNYPFPDVTLPSSRMTLLRGTVVRGVRGDPVPNATVTVANTPAGFTTARTDKSGAWVVAFRHANANDINATVTIAIPGEPDVVVNAVVLKAGQDNALSQTSLRGAVFTTRNTPVRDAEISVDIIPNQSVRTGGEGLWMFYFDINQPDGVPAEVTAVAPNGDTASENVPQVKSRATVVVPTFHIG
;
A
#
# COMPACT_ATOMS: atom_id res chain seq x y z
N MET A 1 23.92 -49.73 1.48
CA MET A 1 24.76 -48.52 1.64
C MET A 1 24.06 -47.41 0.88
N THR A 2 23.33 -46.55 1.59
CA THR A 2 22.50 -45.49 0.99
C THR A 2 23.40 -44.29 0.73
N ILE A 3 23.62 -43.96 -0.54
CA ILE A 3 24.32 -42.74 -0.94
C ILE A 3 23.32 -41.60 -0.71
N PHE A 4 23.57 -40.77 0.31
CA PHE A 4 22.91 -39.48 0.40
C PHE A 4 23.53 -38.59 -0.66
N GLU A 5 22.81 -38.39 -1.77
CA GLU A 5 23.16 -37.42 -2.79
C GLU A 5 23.02 -36.02 -2.17
N ARG A 6 24.15 -35.48 -1.67
CA ARG A 6 24.22 -34.11 -1.17
C ARG A 6 24.32 -33.19 -2.39
N TYR A 7 23.18 -32.69 -2.85
CA TYR A 7 23.16 -31.59 -3.83
C TYR A 7 23.82 -30.37 -3.18
N VAL A 8 25.08 -30.10 -3.55
CA VAL A 8 25.75 -28.84 -3.25
C VAL A 8 25.37 -27.91 -4.39
N THR A 9 24.29 -27.15 -4.24
CA THR A 9 24.08 -25.97 -5.08
C THR A 9 25.23 -25.01 -4.83
N GLU A 10 26.10 -24.81 -5.83
CA GLU A 10 27.06 -23.72 -5.77
C GLU A 10 26.26 -22.41 -5.73
N ALA A 11 26.48 -21.61 -4.69
CA ALA A 11 25.81 -20.33 -4.56
C ALA A 11 26.19 -19.44 -5.75
N ALA A 12 25.21 -19.05 -6.56
CA ALA A 12 25.42 -18.06 -7.60
C ALA A 12 25.52 -16.68 -6.99
N GLY A 13 24.53 -16.29 -6.20
CA GLY A 13 24.37 -14.91 -5.77
C GLY A 13 24.06 -14.75 -4.29
N VAL A 14 24.36 -13.57 -3.75
CA VAL A 14 24.05 -13.23 -2.36
C VAL A 14 23.49 -11.82 -2.27
N ILE A 15 22.44 -11.65 -1.47
CA ILE A 15 21.91 -10.35 -1.07
C ILE A 15 21.71 -10.29 0.43
N THR A 16 21.95 -9.13 1.02
CA THR A 16 21.62 -8.88 2.42
C THR A 16 20.39 -7.98 2.48
N LEU A 17 19.35 -8.42 3.17
CA LEU A 17 18.12 -7.67 3.39
C LEU A 17 17.99 -7.29 4.86
N VAL A 18 17.50 -6.09 5.13
CA VAL A 18 17.36 -5.57 6.48
C VAL A 18 15.93 -5.04 6.69
N ASP A 19 15.33 -5.45 7.80
CA ASP A 19 14.07 -4.85 8.27
C ASP A 19 14.34 -3.41 8.73
N GLN A 20 14.06 -2.46 7.85
CA GLN A 20 14.45 -1.09 8.11
C GLN A 20 13.65 -0.49 9.28
N PHE A 21 12.38 -0.85 9.45
CA PHE A 21 11.58 -0.37 10.59
C PHE A 21 12.12 -0.90 11.93
N ALA A 22 12.42 -2.19 12.02
CA ALA A 22 12.99 -2.77 13.23
C ALA A 22 14.37 -2.19 13.56
N LYS A 23 15.14 -1.79 12.52
CA LYS A 23 16.46 -1.17 12.65
C LYS A 23 16.32 0.23 13.25
N GLU A 24 15.43 1.05 12.70
CA GLU A 24 15.13 2.38 13.24
C GLU A 24 14.53 2.32 14.64
N ARG A 25 13.83 1.23 14.99
CA ARG A 25 13.36 1.03 16.38
C ARG A 25 14.51 0.65 17.33
N GLY A 26 15.63 0.13 16.83
CA GLY A 26 16.78 -0.27 17.64
C GLY A 26 16.54 -1.50 18.52
N THR A 27 15.60 -2.38 18.16
CA THR A 27 15.14 -3.47 19.06
C THR A 27 15.57 -4.88 18.68
N ARG A 28 16.26 -5.05 17.55
CA ARG A 28 16.61 -6.37 16.99
C ARG A 28 18.05 -6.40 16.45
N GLY A 29 18.95 -5.67 17.13
CA GLY A 29 20.35 -5.49 16.70
C GLY A 29 20.49 -4.52 15.52
N GLU A 30 21.71 -4.45 14.98
CA GLU A 30 22.08 -3.48 13.92
C GLU A 30 21.55 -3.86 12.53
N MET A 31 21.37 -5.16 12.28
CA MET A 31 20.84 -5.73 11.04
C MET A 31 19.70 -6.70 11.36
N PRO A 32 18.51 -6.18 11.69
CA PRO A 32 17.37 -7.02 11.97
C PRO A 32 16.91 -7.80 10.74
N SER A 33 16.67 -9.07 10.98
CA SER A 33 16.14 -10.03 10.01
C SER A 33 14.74 -9.64 9.51
N PRO A 34 14.49 -9.65 8.18
CA PRO A 34 13.14 -9.50 7.64
C PRO A 34 12.20 -10.64 8.07
N ILE A 35 10.91 -10.34 8.06
CA ILE A 35 9.83 -11.29 8.35
C ILE A 35 9.52 -12.11 7.08
N PRO A 36 9.69 -13.44 7.10
CA PRO A 36 9.36 -14.32 5.97
C PRO A 36 7.84 -14.52 5.83
N PRO A 37 7.35 -15.06 4.70
CA PRO A 37 8.11 -15.44 3.50
C PRO A 37 8.42 -14.25 2.59
N LEU A 38 9.59 -14.29 1.95
CA LEU A 38 9.98 -13.38 0.86
C LEU A 38 10.07 -14.16 -0.46
N ARG A 39 9.59 -13.54 -1.53
CA ARG A 39 9.63 -14.05 -2.90
C ARG A 39 10.58 -13.19 -3.73
N PHE A 40 11.36 -13.86 -4.58
CA PHE A 40 12.40 -13.24 -5.38
C PHE A 40 12.18 -13.61 -6.84
N SER A 41 12.12 -12.61 -7.72
CA SER A 41 11.92 -12.84 -9.15
C SER A 41 12.74 -11.88 -9.99
N LEU A 42 13.36 -12.37 -11.07
CA LEU A 42 13.91 -11.51 -12.11
C LEU A 42 12.78 -11.14 -13.07
N ILE A 43 12.56 -9.84 -13.24
CA ILE A 43 11.40 -9.30 -13.99
C ILE A 43 11.78 -8.59 -15.28
N ALA A 44 13.06 -8.25 -15.47
CA ALA A 44 13.58 -7.64 -16.69
C ALA A 44 15.09 -7.92 -16.82
N HIS A 45 15.65 -7.77 -18.02
CA HIS A 45 17.08 -7.97 -18.27
C HIS A 45 17.67 -7.08 -19.37
N GLY A 46 19.00 -7.03 -19.44
CA GLY A 46 19.79 -6.22 -20.36
C GLY A 46 19.79 -4.73 -20.03
N LEU A 47 20.58 -3.95 -20.79
CA LEU A 47 20.69 -2.50 -20.61
C LEU A 47 19.38 -1.74 -20.83
N ALA A 48 18.51 -2.26 -21.71
CA ALA A 48 17.20 -1.68 -21.99
C ALA A 48 16.12 -2.08 -20.96
N MET A 49 16.44 -2.96 -19.99
CA MET A 49 15.48 -3.52 -19.03
C MET A 49 14.26 -4.13 -19.73
N THR A 50 14.52 -4.98 -20.73
CA THR A 50 13.48 -5.70 -21.46
C THR A 50 12.72 -6.60 -20.48
N PRO A 51 11.38 -6.48 -20.37
CA PRO A 51 10.60 -7.30 -19.44
C PRO A 51 10.74 -8.81 -19.72
N LEU A 52 10.80 -9.59 -18.65
CA LEU A 52 10.75 -11.06 -18.70
C LEU A 52 9.31 -11.51 -18.45
N ASP A 53 8.72 -12.21 -19.42
CA ASP A 53 7.38 -12.79 -19.30
C ASP A 53 7.40 -14.29 -19.70
N PRO A 54 7.22 -15.22 -18.74
CA PRO A 54 6.99 -14.97 -17.31
C PRO A 54 8.27 -14.52 -16.58
N PRO A 55 8.13 -13.83 -15.43
CA PRO A 55 9.26 -13.58 -14.53
C PRO A 55 9.94 -14.88 -14.09
N ILE A 56 11.26 -14.82 -13.95
CA ILE A 56 12.08 -15.96 -13.51
C ILE A 56 12.05 -16.02 -11.98
N SER A 57 11.51 -17.09 -11.41
CA SER A 57 11.44 -17.27 -9.96
C SER A 57 12.76 -17.83 -9.41
N LEU A 58 13.31 -17.17 -8.40
CA LEU A 58 14.58 -17.55 -7.78
C LEU A 58 14.35 -18.38 -6.52
N ALA A 59 15.15 -19.43 -6.38
CA ALA A 59 15.24 -20.19 -5.14
C ALA A 59 16.25 -19.51 -4.21
N ALA A 60 15.74 -18.85 -3.16
CA ALA A 60 16.57 -18.20 -2.16
C ALA A 60 16.63 -19.06 -0.88
N GLN A 61 17.84 -19.40 -0.46
CA GLN A 61 18.09 -19.99 0.86
C GLN A 61 18.48 -18.89 1.84
N ARG A 62 17.84 -18.89 3.00
CA ARG A 62 18.10 -17.92 4.06
C ARG A 62 19.23 -18.44 4.96
N SER A 63 20.23 -17.60 5.25
CA SER A 63 21.30 -17.94 6.20
C SER A 63 20.76 -18.06 7.64
N GLY A 64 21.55 -18.65 8.54
CA GLY A 64 21.20 -18.76 9.96
C GLY A 64 20.99 -17.42 10.68
N SER A 65 21.62 -16.32 10.21
CA SER A 65 21.39 -14.97 10.74
C SER A 65 20.05 -14.36 10.30
N GLY A 66 19.48 -14.92 9.22
CA GLY A 66 18.19 -14.53 8.66
C GLY A 66 18.18 -13.26 7.80
N THR A 67 19.30 -12.56 7.67
CA THR A 67 19.41 -11.34 6.85
C THR A 67 19.99 -11.61 5.46
N VAL A 68 20.79 -12.66 5.33
CA VAL A 68 21.47 -13.01 4.08
C VAL A 68 20.66 -14.06 3.33
N TYR A 69 20.39 -13.78 2.06
CA TYR A 69 19.74 -14.69 1.14
C TYR A 69 20.72 -15.10 0.05
N VAL A 70 20.84 -16.40 -0.14
CA VAL A 70 21.74 -17.04 -1.09
C VAL A 70 20.90 -17.64 -2.21
N PHE A 71 21.23 -17.32 -3.45
CA PHE A 71 20.55 -17.82 -4.64
C PHE A 71 21.38 -18.93 -5.28
N ALA A 72 20.73 -20.00 -5.71
CA ALA A 72 21.32 -20.96 -6.64
C ALA A 72 21.48 -20.32 -8.04
N ASP A 73 22.35 -20.89 -8.86
CA ASP A 73 22.50 -20.54 -10.30
C ASP A 73 21.32 -21.03 -11.16
N GLU A 74 20.33 -21.66 -10.53
CA GLU A 74 19.19 -22.30 -11.15
C GLU A 74 17.87 -21.55 -10.87
N ALA A 75 17.18 -21.21 -11.94
CA ALA A 75 15.80 -20.77 -11.91
C ALA A 75 14.84 -21.96 -11.74
N ARG A 76 13.82 -21.78 -10.89
CA ARG A 76 12.74 -22.76 -10.74
C ARG A 76 11.57 -22.42 -11.63
N ASP A 77 10.98 -23.43 -12.26
CA ASP A 77 9.74 -23.25 -13.02
C ASP A 77 8.53 -23.05 -12.06
N ARG A 78 7.32 -22.88 -12.64
CA ARG A 78 6.08 -22.72 -11.85
C ARG A 78 5.75 -23.93 -10.94
N ARG A 79 6.38 -25.09 -11.16
CA ARG A 79 6.21 -26.31 -10.35
C ARG A 79 7.30 -26.45 -9.28
N GLY A 80 8.28 -25.54 -9.25
CA GLY A 80 9.38 -25.57 -8.31
C GLY A 80 10.56 -26.45 -8.75
N GLU A 81 10.52 -26.97 -9.99
CA GLU A 81 11.56 -27.83 -10.56
C GLU A 81 12.72 -26.98 -11.13
N PRO A 82 13.99 -27.42 -10.98
CA PRO A 82 15.13 -26.79 -11.63
C PRO A 82 14.94 -26.79 -13.14
N SER A 83 14.92 -25.61 -13.77
CA SER A 83 14.49 -25.50 -15.17
C SER A 83 15.48 -24.77 -16.07
N LEU A 84 16.30 -23.85 -15.54
CA LEU A 84 17.17 -23.01 -16.36
C LEU A 84 18.38 -22.50 -15.55
N ARG A 85 19.58 -22.56 -16.13
CA ARG A 85 20.71 -21.75 -15.64
C ARG A 85 20.49 -20.29 -16.02
N ILE A 86 20.66 -19.40 -15.06
CA ILE A 86 20.51 -17.96 -15.31
C ILE A 86 21.83 -17.45 -15.92
N ALA A 87 21.75 -16.92 -17.14
CA ALA A 87 22.92 -16.39 -17.83
C ALA A 87 23.46 -15.13 -17.12
N PRO A 88 24.78 -14.85 -17.17
CA PRO A 88 25.29 -13.57 -16.74
C PRO A 88 24.77 -12.44 -17.63
N ASP A 89 24.08 -11.48 -17.02
CA ASP A 89 23.54 -10.27 -17.65
C ASP A 89 23.17 -9.28 -16.53
N ARG A 90 22.78 -8.07 -16.92
CA ARG A 90 22.12 -7.14 -16.01
C ARG A 90 20.65 -7.50 -15.89
N TYR A 91 20.14 -7.63 -14.67
CA TYR A 91 18.74 -7.95 -14.40
C TYR A 91 18.11 -6.95 -13.44
N ARG A 92 16.78 -6.85 -13.50
CA ARG A 92 15.96 -6.27 -12.43
C ARG A 92 15.41 -7.38 -11.54
N LEU A 93 15.91 -7.42 -10.31
CA LEU A 93 15.40 -8.26 -9.24
C LEU A 93 14.24 -7.55 -8.54
N ARG A 94 13.11 -8.23 -8.41
CA ARG A 94 11.99 -7.83 -7.57
C ARG A 94 11.90 -8.73 -6.35
N ILE A 95 11.78 -8.10 -5.18
CA ILE A 95 11.63 -8.75 -3.89
C ILE A 95 10.29 -8.36 -3.31
N GLU A 96 9.45 -9.35 -2.99
CA GLU A 96 8.11 -9.14 -2.46
C GLU A 96 7.91 -9.96 -1.19
N GLY A 97 7.11 -9.44 -0.27
CA GLY A 97 6.66 -10.14 0.92
C GLY A 97 5.36 -9.52 1.41
N ASP A 98 4.64 -10.23 2.25
CA ASP A 98 3.30 -9.79 2.66
C ASP A 98 3.36 -8.58 3.61
N TYR A 99 4.52 -8.34 4.23
CA TYR A 99 4.75 -7.28 5.22
C TYR A 99 5.58 -6.09 4.71
N TYR A 100 6.11 -6.15 3.50
CA TYR A 100 7.04 -5.15 2.99
C TYR A 100 6.54 -4.58 1.67
N GLN A 101 6.96 -3.36 1.37
CA GLN A 101 6.77 -2.80 0.04
C GLN A 101 7.64 -3.57 -0.97
N PRO A 102 7.18 -3.77 -2.22
CA PRO A 102 8.01 -4.34 -3.26
C PRO A 102 9.30 -3.55 -3.44
N LEU A 103 10.43 -4.25 -3.40
CA LEU A 103 11.74 -3.67 -3.65
C LEU A 103 12.23 -4.14 -5.02
N GLU A 104 12.57 -3.20 -5.90
CA GLU A 104 13.17 -3.47 -7.19
C GLU A 104 14.60 -2.96 -7.24
N LEU A 105 15.51 -3.81 -7.71
CA LEU A 105 16.95 -3.56 -7.74
C LEU A 105 17.50 -3.99 -9.09
N ASP A 106 18.20 -3.09 -9.77
CA ASP A 106 19.02 -3.47 -10.92
C ASP A 106 20.36 -4.02 -10.41
N LEU A 107 20.75 -5.20 -10.87
CA LEU A 107 22.01 -5.84 -10.49
C LEU A 107 22.62 -6.61 -11.66
N GLU A 108 23.93 -6.78 -11.62
CA GLU A 108 24.63 -7.74 -12.48
C GLU A 108 24.46 -9.15 -11.89
N TRP A 109 24.13 -10.12 -12.74
CA TRP A 109 23.99 -11.51 -12.32
C TRP A 109 25.23 -12.32 -12.67
N PRO A 110 25.74 -13.16 -11.75
CA PRO A 110 25.25 -13.31 -10.39
C PRO A 110 25.70 -12.17 -9.44
N PRO A 111 24.85 -11.76 -8.48
CA PRO A 111 25.23 -10.70 -7.55
C PRO A 111 26.28 -11.18 -6.55
N THR A 112 27.39 -10.46 -6.42
CA THR A 112 28.42 -10.77 -5.42
C THR A 112 28.22 -9.95 -4.13
N PRO A 113 28.62 -10.46 -2.94
CA PRO A 113 28.52 -9.72 -1.69
C PRO A 113 29.26 -8.38 -1.71
N ALA A 114 30.39 -8.30 -2.42
CA ALA A 114 31.19 -7.08 -2.54
C ALA A 114 30.47 -5.97 -3.31
N THR A 115 29.52 -6.33 -4.16
CA THR A 115 28.80 -5.40 -5.04
C THR A 115 27.49 -4.87 -4.46
N LEU A 116 26.96 -5.47 -3.38
CA LEU A 116 25.65 -5.10 -2.85
C LEU A 116 25.73 -4.68 -1.38
N LEU A 117 25.46 -3.39 -1.14
CA LEU A 117 25.13 -2.90 0.19
C LEU A 117 23.88 -3.60 0.73
N PRO A 118 23.72 -3.73 2.06
CA PRO A 118 22.47 -4.22 2.65
C PRO A 118 21.29 -3.40 2.16
N GLN A 119 20.28 -4.09 1.62
CA GLN A 119 19.11 -3.47 1.02
C GLN A 119 18.00 -3.32 2.05
N PRO A 120 17.49 -2.09 2.26
CA PRO A 120 16.44 -1.85 3.25
C PRO A 120 15.09 -2.29 2.71
N LEU A 121 14.39 -3.14 3.46
CA LEU A 121 12.98 -3.41 3.22
C LEU A 121 12.13 -2.42 4.01
N LEU A 122 11.36 -1.62 3.30
CA LEU A 122 10.41 -0.67 3.88
C LEU A 122 9.11 -1.39 4.25
N PRO A 123 8.49 -1.07 5.41
CA PRO A 123 7.27 -1.73 5.84
C PRO A 123 6.11 -1.42 4.88
N GLY A 124 5.35 -2.45 4.53
CA GLY A 124 4.09 -2.35 3.82
C GLY A 124 2.91 -2.21 4.79
N TYR A 125 1.70 -2.04 4.26
CA TYR A 125 0.50 -1.77 5.07
C TYR A 125 0.20 -2.85 6.12
N ASN A 126 0.42 -4.12 5.77
CA ASN A 126 0.20 -5.26 6.64
C ASN A 126 1.33 -5.53 7.64
N TYR A 127 2.40 -4.72 7.63
CA TYR A 127 3.53 -4.91 8.56
C TYR A 127 3.01 -4.92 10.02
N PRO A 128 3.48 -5.86 10.86
CA PRO A 128 3.02 -5.97 12.25
C PRO A 128 3.68 -4.90 13.12
N PHE A 129 3.25 -3.65 12.95
CA PHE A 129 3.71 -2.55 13.77
C PHE A 129 3.42 -2.83 15.24
N PRO A 130 4.36 -2.55 16.17
CA PRO A 130 4.05 -2.57 17.59
C PRO A 130 3.00 -1.51 17.90
N ASP A 131 2.37 -1.61 19.07
CA ASP A 131 1.57 -0.50 19.59
C ASP A 131 2.46 0.74 19.75
N VAL A 132 2.21 1.73 18.90
CA VAL A 132 3.01 2.96 18.85
C VAL A 132 2.63 3.94 19.96
N THR A 133 1.53 3.70 20.66
CA THR A 133 1.07 4.54 21.78
C THR A 133 1.82 4.27 23.09
N LEU A 134 2.57 3.17 23.15
CA LEU A 134 3.42 2.87 24.29
C LEU A 134 4.56 3.90 24.40
N PRO A 135 4.89 4.41 25.61
CA PRO A 135 5.95 5.40 25.79
C PRO A 135 7.33 4.98 25.28
N SER A 136 7.57 3.67 25.12
CA SER A 136 8.80 3.11 24.56
C SER A 136 8.88 3.22 23.04
N SER A 137 7.74 3.38 22.35
CA SER A 137 7.67 3.52 20.90
C SER A 137 7.93 4.97 20.50
N ARG A 138 9.18 5.29 20.15
CA ARG A 138 9.57 6.60 19.58
C ARG A 138 9.17 6.75 18.10
N MET A 139 8.10 6.07 17.68
CA MET A 139 7.64 6.00 16.30
C MET A 139 6.26 6.63 16.17
N THR A 140 6.03 7.29 15.05
CA THR A 140 4.71 7.76 14.62
C THR A 140 4.41 7.14 13.26
N LEU A 141 3.17 6.70 13.06
CA LEU A 141 2.71 6.16 11.78
C LEU A 141 1.77 7.16 11.11
N LEU A 142 1.80 7.18 9.79
CA LEU A 142 0.76 7.76 8.96
C LEU A 142 0.34 6.72 7.92
N ARG A 143 -0.95 6.43 7.87
CA ARG A 143 -1.56 5.47 6.95
C ARG A 143 -2.61 6.16 6.10
N GLY A 144 -2.90 5.58 4.94
CA GLY A 144 -4.02 6.01 4.13
C GLY A 144 -4.38 4.99 3.07
N THR A 145 -5.39 5.34 2.29
CA THR A 145 -5.76 4.63 1.07
C THR A 145 -5.86 5.64 -0.05
N VAL A 146 -5.45 5.26 -1.25
CA VAL A 146 -5.65 6.06 -2.46
C VAL A 146 -6.70 5.35 -3.30
N VAL A 147 -7.83 6.01 -3.48
CA VAL A 147 -8.94 5.52 -4.29
C VAL A 147 -9.34 6.58 -5.33
N ARG A 148 -9.91 6.13 -6.45
CA ARG A 148 -10.42 6.96 -7.55
C ARG A 148 -11.88 6.65 -7.85
N GLY A 149 -12.54 7.64 -8.42
CA GLY A 149 -13.94 7.56 -8.79
C GLY A 149 -14.87 7.44 -7.58
N VAL A 150 -16.17 7.58 -7.85
CA VAL A 150 -17.19 7.65 -6.79
C VAL A 150 -17.42 6.33 -6.07
N ARG A 151 -16.97 5.22 -6.65
CA ARG A 151 -17.05 3.87 -6.07
C ARG A 151 -15.86 3.53 -5.18
N GLY A 152 -14.82 4.35 -5.19
CA GLY A 152 -13.62 4.12 -4.39
C GLY A 152 -12.73 3.01 -4.97
N ASP A 153 -12.51 3.01 -6.28
CA ASP A 153 -11.65 2.03 -6.93
C ASP A 153 -10.20 2.23 -6.45
N PRO A 154 -9.53 1.18 -5.93
CA PRO A 154 -8.20 1.33 -5.36
C PRO A 154 -7.16 1.65 -6.44
N VAL A 155 -6.21 2.53 -6.10
CA VAL A 155 -5.08 2.89 -6.98
C VAL A 155 -3.81 2.19 -6.49
N PRO A 156 -3.39 1.07 -7.10
CA PRO A 156 -2.13 0.43 -6.77
C PRO A 156 -0.93 1.19 -7.37
N ASN A 157 0.24 0.98 -6.78
CA ASN A 157 1.54 1.50 -7.25
C ASN A 157 1.68 3.03 -7.31
N ALA A 158 0.73 3.79 -6.74
CA ALA A 158 0.90 5.21 -6.52
C ALA A 158 2.05 5.43 -5.52
N THR A 159 2.87 6.45 -5.76
CA THR A 159 3.96 6.82 -4.85
C THR A 159 3.47 7.90 -3.91
N VAL A 160 3.51 7.63 -2.61
CA VAL A 160 3.16 8.58 -1.56
C VAL A 160 4.44 9.06 -0.91
N THR A 161 4.69 10.37 -0.92
CA THR A 161 5.83 11.01 -0.28
C THR A 161 5.34 11.99 0.78
N VAL A 162 5.91 11.91 1.97
CA VAL A 162 5.56 12.72 3.13
C VAL A 162 6.74 13.62 3.47
N ALA A 163 6.53 14.93 3.32
CA ALA A 163 7.52 15.95 3.63
C ALA A 163 7.19 16.64 4.97
N ASN A 164 8.14 17.46 5.43
CA ASN A 164 8.06 18.20 6.70
C ASN A 164 7.94 17.28 7.93
N THR A 165 8.53 16.09 7.86
CA THR A 165 8.60 15.13 8.97
C THR A 165 10.04 14.95 9.47
N PRO A 166 10.22 14.47 10.70
CA PRO A 166 11.50 13.96 11.18
C PRO A 166 12.06 12.82 10.29
N ALA A 167 13.29 12.41 10.58
CA ALA A 167 13.93 11.28 9.92
C ALA A 167 13.08 9.99 10.03
N GLY A 168 12.96 9.28 8.91
CA GLY A 168 12.11 8.10 8.79
C GLY A 168 11.94 7.65 7.34
N PHE A 169 11.01 6.73 7.11
CA PHE A 169 10.64 6.29 5.76
C PHE A 169 9.52 7.19 5.28
N THR A 170 9.89 8.23 4.55
CA THR A 170 8.96 9.25 4.08
C THR A 170 8.26 8.88 2.78
N THR A 171 8.60 7.74 2.18
CA THR A 171 8.01 7.30 0.91
C THR A 171 7.39 5.92 1.05
N ALA A 172 6.22 5.75 0.45
CA ALA A 172 5.53 4.47 0.35
C ALA A 172 4.94 4.26 -1.05
N ARG A 173 4.78 3.00 -1.46
CA ARG A 173 3.92 2.63 -2.60
C ARG A 173 2.60 2.07 -2.10
N THR A 174 1.51 2.41 -2.78
CA THR A 174 0.20 1.81 -2.51
C THR A 174 0.15 0.36 -2.96
N ASP A 175 -0.47 -0.49 -2.14
CA ASP A 175 -0.68 -1.90 -2.47
C ASP A 175 -1.90 -2.11 -3.40
N LYS A 176 -2.28 -3.38 -3.64
CA LYS A 176 -3.43 -3.74 -4.50
C LYS A 176 -4.77 -3.17 -4.02
N SER A 177 -4.89 -2.84 -2.74
CA SER A 177 -6.05 -2.20 -2.15
C SER A 177 -5.94 -0.67 -2.10
N GLY A 178 -4.87 -0.10 -2.66
CA GLY A 178 -4.57 1.33 -2.59
C GLY A 178 -4.01 1.76 -1.23
N ALA A 179 -3.77 0.83 -0.31
CA ALA A 179 -3.34 1.12 1.04
C ALA A 179 -1.84 1.38 1.12
N TRP A 180 -1.44 2.30 2.00
CA TRP A 180 -0.05 2.68 2.22
C TRP A 180 0.22 3.06 3.67
N VAL A 181 1.48 3.00 4.07
CA VAL A 181 1.94 3.39 5.40
C VAL A 181 3.35 3.95 5.33
N VAL A 182 3.60 4.99 6.10
CA VAL A 182 4.93 5.51 6.40
C VAL A 182 5.15 5.53 7.91
N ALA A 183 6.42 5.45 8.31
CA ALA A 183 6.81 5.50 9.70
C ALA A 183 8.01 6.43 9.88
N PHE A 184 7.97 7.28 10.89
CA PHE A 184 9.05 8.20 11.20
C PHE A 184 9.33 8.23 12.69
N ARG A 185 10.60 8.48 13.02
CA ARG A 185 11.04 8.60 14.40
C ARG A 185 10.70 10.00 14.89
N HIS A 186 9.85 10.13 15.90
CA HIS A 186 9.62 11.44 16.50
C HIS A 186 10.64 11.67 17.63
N ALA A 187 11.29 12.82 17.62
CA ALA A 187 12.23 13.20 18.68
C ALA A 187 11.53 13.89 19.86
N ASN A 188 10.30 14.39 19.65
CA ASN A 188 9.58 15.27 20.57
C ASN A 188 8.09 14.87 20.58
N ALA A 189 7.38 15.22 21.64
CA ALA A 189 5.94 14.98 21.78
C ALA A 189 5.04 16.00 21.04
N ASN A 190 5.59 16.80 20.12
CA ASN A 190 4.83 17.84 19.43
C ASN A 190 4.19 17.31 18.15
N ASP A 191 3.00 17.81 17.85
CA ASP A 191 2.33 17.55 16.58
C ASP A 191 3.15 18.11 15.40
N ILE A 192 3.12 17.39 14.29
CA ILE A 192 3.87 17.71 13.07
C ILE A 192 2.87 18.08 11.98
N ASN A 193 3.10 19.21 11.30
CA ASN A 193 2.36 19.57 10.09
C ASN A 193 3.10 19.04 8.87
N ALA A 194 2.64 17.91 8.37
CA ALA A 194 3.22 17.26 7.20
C ALA A 194 2.54 17.72 5.90
N THR A 195 3.26 17.54 4.80
CA THR A 195 2.72 17.66 3.44
C THR A 195 2.81 16.29 2.80
N VAL A 196 1.69 15.79 2.26
CA VAL A 196 1.63 14.49 1.58
C VAL A 196 1.46 14.72 0.09
N THR A 197 2.40 14.24 -0.71
CA THR A 197 2.35 14.22 -2.17
C THR A 197 2.02 12.81 -2.64
N ILE A 198 1.05 12.68 -3.52
CA ILE A 198 0.63 11.40 -4.11
C ILE A 198 0.83 11.50 -5.62
N ALA A 199 1.81 10.78 -6.12
CA ALA A 199 2.10 10.65 -7.53
C ALA A 199 1.44 9.38 -8.07
N ILE A 200 0.41 9.55 -8.90
CA ILE A 200 -0.25 8.47 -9.62
C ILE A 200 0.36 8.41 -11.03
N PRO A 201 0.85 7.25 -11.49
CA PRO A 201 1.48 7.14 -12.80
C PRO A 201 0.58 7.68 -13.93
N GLY A 202 1.09 8.65 -14.68
CA GLY A 202 0.37 9.26 -15.81
C GLY A 202 -0.60 10.38 -15.44
N GLU A 203 -0.71 10.74 -14.16
CA GLU A 203 -1.53 11.85 -13.68
C GLU A 203 -0.68 12.95 -13.03
N PRO A 204 -1.20 14.18 -12.89
CA PRO A 204 -0.58 15.20 -12.06
C PRO A 204 -0.53 14.77 -10.58
N ASP A 205 0.54 15.17 -9.90
CA ASP A 205 0.69 14.92 -8.47
C ASP A 205 -0.40 15.61 -7.66
N VAL A 206 -0.94 14.90 -6.66
CA VAL A 206 -1.88 15.45 -5.70
C VAL A 206 -1.14 15.84 -4.42
N VAL A 207 -1.30 17.09 -3.98
CA VAL A 207 -0.64 17.60 -2.78
C VAL A 207 -1.67 17.91 -1.70
N VAL A 208 -1.53 17.25 -0.55
CA VAL A 208 -2.33 17.47 0.65
C VAL A 208 -1.48 18.21 1.67
N ASN A 209 -1.86 19.47 1.93
CA ASN A 209 -1.16 20.34 2.88
C ASN A 209 -1.72 20.21 4.30
N ALA A 210 -0.91 20.62 5.27
CA ALA A 210 -1.29 20.73 6.67
C ALA A 210 -1.93 19.45 7.24
N VAL A 211 -1.33 18.29 6.96
CA VAL A 211 -1.71 17.03 7.59
C VAL A 211 -1.12 17.02 9.00
N VAL A 212 -1.98 17.16 10.01
CA VAL A 212 -1.57 17.17 11.42
C VAL A 212 -1.29 15.73 11.87
N LEU A 213 -0.04 15.45 12.20
CA LEU A 213 0.41 14.15 12.72
C LEU A 213 0.65 14.28 14.21
N LYS A 214 -0.12 13.53 15.00
CA LYS A 214 0.08 13.42 16.43
C LYS A 214 1.29 12.54 16.70
N ALA A 215 2.25 13.05 17.46
CA ALA A 215 3.45 12.30 17.82
C ALA A 215 3.11 11.05 18.65
N GLY A 216 3.77 9.92 18.35
CA GLY A 216 3.54 8.66 19.07
C GLY A 216 2.17 8.03 18.81
N GLN A 217 1.53 8.36 17.68
CA GLN A 217 0.20 7.85 17.33
C GLN A 217 0.22 7.13 15.98
N ASP A 218 -0.81 6.32 15.77
CA ASP A 218 -1.19 5.83 14.45
C ASP A 218 -2.15 6.82 13.82
N ASN A 219 -1.64 7.65 12.91
CA ASN A 219 -2.41 8.69 12.24
C ASN A 219 -2.98 8.14 10.92
N ALA A 220 -4.15 8.64 10.54
CA ALA A 220 -4.80 8.28 9.28
C ALA A 220 -5.01 9.53 8.41
N LEU A 221 -4.67 9.42 7.13
CA LEU A 221 -5.14 10.31 6.08
C LEU A 221 -6.35 9.66 5.42
N SER A 222 -7.53 10.13 5.80
CA SER A 222 -8.80 9.63 5.27
C SER A 222 -9.11 10.22 3.90
N GLN A 223 -9.77 9.45 3.05
CA GLN A 223 -10.44 9.97 1.86
C GLN A 223 -11.74 10.69 2.27
N THR A 224 -12.08 11.76 1.55
CA THR A 224 -13.41 12.38 1.65
C THR A 224 -14.47 11.40 1.11
N SER A 225 -15.54 11.19 1.87
CA SER A 225 -16.65 10.32 1.45
C SER A 225 -17.98 10.75 2.04
N LEU A 226 -19.06 10.42 1.34
CA LEU A 226 -20.42 10.42 1.86
C LEU A 226 -20.89 8.98 2.03
N ARG A 227 -21.63 8.69 3.09
CA ARG A 227 -22.32 7.41 3.25
C ARG A 227 -23.73 7.60 3.74
N GLY A 228 -24.60 6.67 3.39
CA GLY A 228 -25.97 6.68 3.86
C GLY A 228 -26.65 5.35 3.58
N ALA A 229 -27.98 5.38 3.68
CA ALA A 229 -28.83 4.24 3.39
C ALA A 229 -30.12 4.67 2.69
N VAL A 230 -30.71 3.75 1.94
CA VAL A 230 -32.03 3.91 1.31
C VAL A 230 -32.94 2.78 1.78
N PHE A 231 -34.07 3.17 2.37
CA PHE A 231 -35.10 2.27 2.83
C PHE A 231 -36.46 2.66 2.25
N THR A 232 -37.39 1.72 2.25
CA THR A 232 -38.77 2.04 1.97
C THR A 232 -39.44 2.77 3.14
N THR A 233 -40.62 3.35 2.92
CA THR A 233 -41.48 3.87 4.00
C THR A 233 -41.87 2.79 5.03
N ARG A 234 -41.72 1.50 4.67
CA ARG A 234 -41.92 0.34 5.55
C ARG A 234 -40.60 -0.21 6.14
N ASN A 235 -39.51 0.57 6.09
CA ASN A 235 -38.19 0.19 6.60
C ASN A 235 -37.59 -1.08 5.98
N THR A 236 -37.92 -1.36 4.71
CA THR A 236 -37.25 -2.43 3.94
C THR A 236 -36.08 -1.84 3.14
N PRO A 237 -34.87 -2.42 3.16
CA PRO A 237 -33.75 -1.91 2.37
C PRO A 237 -34.06 -1.84 0.88
N VAL A 238 -33.65 -0.75 0.22
CA VAL A 238 -33.80 -0.60 -1.23
C VAL A 238 -32.47 -0.90 -1.90
N ARG A 239 -32.41 -2.03 -2.60
CA ARG A 239 -31.25 -2.44 -3.41
C ARG A 239 -31.25 -1.73 -4.77
N ASP A 240 -30.06 -1.49 -5.31
CA ASP A 240 -29.83 -0.96 -6.65
C ASP A 240 -30.40 0.47 -6.87
N ALA A 241 -30.71 1.19 -5.78
CA ALA A 241 -31.05 2.60 -5.82
C ALA A 241 -29.82 3.39 -6.27
N GLU A 242 -30.01 4.30 -7.23
CA GLU A 242 -28.96 5.14 -7.77
C GLU A 242 -28.78 6.39 -6.91
N ILE A 243 -27.56 6.60 -6.42
CA ILE A 243 -27.19 7.75 -5.59
C ILE A 243 -26.27 8.66 -6.39
N SER A 244 -26.66 9.91 -6.53
CA SER A 244 -25.88 10.96 -7.19
C SER A 244 -25.64 12.13 -6.24
N VAL A 245 -24.58 12.88 -6.50
CA VAL A 245 -24.21 14.08 -5.73
C VAL A 245 -24.02 15.21 -6.74
N ASP A 246 -24.73 16.31 -6.55
CA ASP A 246 -24.78 17.44 -7.49
C ASP A 246 -23.40 18.04 -7.84
N ILE A 247 -22.50 18.12 -6.86
CA ILE A 247 -21.13 18.66 -7.03
C ILE A 247 -20.20 17.75 -7.83
N ILE A 248 -20.59 16.50 -8.12
CA ILE A 248 -19.88 15.60 -9.03
C ILE A 248 -20.87 15.11 -10.10
N PRO A 249 -21.13 15.93 -11.13
CA PRO A 249 -22.16 15.62 -12.11
C PRO A 249 -21.80 14.38 -12.93
N ASN A 250 -22.84 13.68 -13.39
CA ASN A 250 -22.76 12.49 -14.24
C ASN A 250 -22.05 11.28 -13.60
N GLN A 251 -21.93 11.23 -12.28
CA GLN A 251 -21.44 10.07 -11.56
C GLN A 251 -22.43 9.62 -10.49
N SER A 252 -22.54 8.30 -10.33
CA SER A 252 -23.43 7.70 -9.36
C SER A 252 -22.89 6.37 -8.81
N VAL A 253 -23.36 6.03 -7.61
CA VAL A 253 -23.17 4.73 -6.99
C VAL A 253 -24.51 4.04 -6.81
N ARG A 254 -24.50 2.74 -6.57
CA ARG A 254 -25.71 1.96 -6.31
C ARG A 254 -25.69 1.40 -4.90
N THR A 255 -26.85 1.35 -4.26
CA THR A 255 -26.99 0.68 -2.97
C THR A 255 -26.78 -0.83 -3.10
N GLY A 256 -26.13 -1.42 -2.09
CA GLY A 256 -26.01 -2.87 -1.96
C GLY A 256 -27.31 -3.55 -1.51
N GLY A 257 -27.25 -4.86 -1.23
CA GLY A 257 -28.40 -5.64 -0.75
C GLY A 257 -29.00 -5.13 0.57
N GLU A 258 -28.19 -4.49 1.41
CA GLU A 258 -28.59 -3.90 2.69
C GLU A 258 -29.08 -2.43 2.55
N GLY A 259 -29.25 -1.92 1.33
CA GLY A 259 -29.64 -0.52 1.09
C GLY A 259 -28.56 0.51 1.42
N LEU A 260 -27.38 0.07 1.82
CA LEU A 260 -26.23 0.92 2.16
C LEU A 260 -25.47 1.37 0.92
N TRP A 261 -24.91 2.57 0.98
CA TRP A 261 -24.08 3.13 -0.07
C TRP A 261 -22.93 3.98 0.49
N MET A 262 -21.88 4.13 -0.32
CA MET A 262 -20.72 4.97 -0.06
C MET A 262 -20.35 5.67 -1.38
N PHE A 263 -20.10 6.96 -1.31
CA PHE A 263 -19.70 7.81 -2.44
C PHE A 263 -18.39 8.50 -2.10
N TYR A 264 -17.33 8.20 -2.85
CA TYR A 264 -16.00 8.74 -2.63
C TYR A 264 -15.74 9.99 -3.48
N PHE A 265 -14.94 10.90 -2.94
CA PHE A 265 -14.44 12.07 -3.66
C PHE A 265 -12.94 11.89 -3.89
N ASP A 266 -12.37 12.67 -4.79
CA ASP A 266 -10.92 12.76 -4.89
C ASP A 266 -10.30 13.32 -3.60
N ILE A 267 -9.06 12.93 -3.33
CA ILE A 267 -8.38 13.22 -2.05
C ILE A 267 -8.14 14.73 -1.82
N ASN A 268 -8.15 15.53 -2.88
CA ASN A 268 -8.02 16.98 -2.84
C ASN A 268 -9.37 17.73 -2.91
N GLN A 269 -10.50 17.03 -2.71
CA GLN A 269 -11.81 17.67 -2.62
C GLN A 269 -11.76 18.86 -1.64
N PRO A 270 -12.19 20.07 -2.08
CA PRO A 270 -12.23 21.24 -1.22
C PRO A 270 -13.06 21.01 0.04
N ASP A 271 -12.59 21.56 1.15
CA ASP A 271 -13.32 21.52 2.41
C ASP A 271 -14.46 22.54 2.40
N GLY A 272 -15.60 22.20 3.00
CA GLY A 272 -16.66 23.18 3.24
C GLY A 272 -17.73 23.29 2.18
N VAL A 273 -17.72 22.44 1.14
CA VAL A 273 -18.62 22.57 0.00
C VAL A 273 -19.99 21.97 0.35
N PRO A 274 -21.11 22.71 0.26
CA PRO A 274 -22.45 22.12 0.39
C PRO A 274 -22.76 21.25 -0.83
N ALA A 275 -23.55 20.20 -0.64
CA ALA A 275 -23.96 19.30 -1.71
C ALA A 275 -25.39 18.82 -1.52
N GLU A 276 -26.10 18.59 -2.61
CA GLU A 276 -27.37 17.85 -2.64
C GLU A 276 -27.09 16.40 -3.03
N VAL A 277 -27.64 15.46 -2.26
CA VAL A 277 -27.55 14.03 -2.52
C VAL A 277 -28.92 13.53 -2.91
N THR A 278 -29.04 12.96 -4.10
CA THR A 278 -30.30 12.45 -4.63
C THR A 278 -30.24 10.92 -4.75
N ALA A 279 -31.27 10.27 -4.22
CA ALA A 279 -31.49 8.83 -4.35
C ALA A 279 -32.68 8.56 -5.27
N VAL A 280 -32.49 7.72 -6.28
CA VAL A 280 -33.53 7.25 -7.22
C VAL A 280 -33.68 5.75 -7.08
N ALA A 281 -34.83 5.29 -6.59
CA ALA A 281 -35.13 3.87 -6.44
C ALA A 281 -35.41 3.22 -7.81
N PRO A 282 -35.26 1.88 -7.96
CA PRO A 282 -35.48 1.19 -9.24
C PRO A 282 -36.88 1.36 -9.84
N ASN A 283 -37.88 1.70 -9.02
CA ASN A 283 -39.24 1.99 -9.43
C ASN A 283 -39.46 3.45 -9.92
N GLY A 284 -38.42 4.29 -9.87
CA GLY A 284 -38.45 5.69 -10.28
C GLY A 284 -38.71 6.69 -9.15
N ASP A 285 -39.04 6.22 -7.95
CA ASP A 285 -39.27 7.12 -6.81
C ASP A 285 -37.97 7.80 -6.39
N THR A 286 -38.05 9.08 -6.01
CA THR A 286 -36.88 9.92 -5.77
C THR A 286 -36.96 10.64 -4.43
N ALA A 287 -35.82 10.80 -3.76
CA ALA A 287 -35.68 11.65 -2.58
C ALA A 287 -34.32 12.38 -2.62
N SER A 288 -34.27 13.60 -2.07
CA SER A 288 -33.04 14.40 -1.96
C SER A 288 -32.80 14.84 -0.54
N GLU A 289 -31.52 14.90 -0.15
CA GLU A 289 -31.06 15.38 1.15
C GLU A 289 -29.93 16.39 0.95
N ASN A 290 -29.95 17.47 1.73
CA ASN A 290 -28.92 18.49 1.70
C ASN A 290 -27.82 18.14 2.70
N VAL A 291 -26.59 18.03 2.21
CA VAL A 291 -25.37 17.94 3.02
C VAL A 291 -24.81 19.37 3.15
N PRO A 292 -24.96 20.02 4.33
CA PRO A 292 -24.58 21.42 4.47
C PRO A 292 -23.07 21.65 4.33
N GLN A 293 -22.26 20.61 4.60
CA GLN A 293 -20.83 20.68 4.48
C GLN A 293 -20.21 19.30 4.19
N VAL A 294 -19.71 19.12 2.97
CA VAL A 294 -18.77 18.04 2.64
C VAL A 294 -17.43 18.40 3.29
N LYS A 295 -17.01 17.60 4.26
CA LYS A 295 -15.78 17.81 5.03
C LYS A 295 -14.63 17.07 4.36
N SER A 296 -13.58 17.79 4.00
CA SER A 296 -12.39 17.20 3.39
C SER A 296 -11.72 16.22 4.35
N ARG A 297 -11.32 15.05 3.83
CA ARG A 297 -10.66 13.96 4.57
C ARG A 297 -11.52 13.43 5.73
N ALA A 298 -12.84 13.39 5.53
CA ALA A 298 -13.78 12.81 6.47
C ALA A 298 -14.89 12.05 5.74
N THR A 299 -15.51 11.11 6.47
CA THR A 299 -16.77 10.49 6.05
C THR A 299 -17.93 11.26 6.68
N VAL A 300 -18.76 11.88 5.85
CA VAL A 300 -20.01 12.53 6.30
C VAL A 300 -21.16 11.55 6.13
N VAL A 301 -22.00 11.44 7.17
CA VAL A 301 -23.20 10.61 7.14
C VAL A 301 -24.36 11.43 6.60
N VAL A 302 -24.95 10.97 5.50
CA VAL A 302 -26.17 11.53 4.91
C VAL A 302 -27.37 10.90 5.61
N PRO A 303 -28.39 11.69 5.97
CA PRO A 303 -29.64 11.15 6.49
C PRO A 303 -30.20 10.01 5.62
N THR A 304 -30.84 9.04 6.25
CA THR A 304 -31.43 7.91 5.56
C THR A 304 -32.58 8.36 4.67
N PHE A 305 -32.57 7.95 3.39
CA PHE A 305 -33.69 8.17 2.50
C PHE A 305 -34.80 7.16 2.80
N HIS A 306 -36.03 7.65 2.95
CA HIS A 306 -37.24 6.81 3.02
C HIS A 306 -38.08 7.05 1.76
N ILE A 307 -38.18 6.04 0.89
CA ILE A 307 -38.74 6.15 -0.46
C ILE A 307 -39.83 5.08 -0.67
N GLY A 308 -41.01 5.45 -1.13
CA GLY A 308 -42.02 4.49 -1.61
C GLY A 308 -43.45 4.91 -1.38
#